data_AF-A0A075K1E6-F1
#
_entry.id   AF-A0A075K1E6-F1
#
_cell.length_a   1.000
_cell.length_b   1.000
_cell.length_c   1.000
_cell.angle_alpha   90.00
_cell.angle_beta   90.00
_cell.angle_gamma   90.00
#
_symmetry.space_group_name_H-M   'P 1'
#
loop_
_entity.id
_entity.type
_entity.pdbx_description
1 polymer ?
#
loop_
_entity_poly.entity_id
_entity_poly.type
_entity_poly.pdbx_seq_one_letter_code
_entity_poly.pdbx_strand_id
1 'polypeptide(L)'
;MGEGAQANGDPTVAIGLHAVANGSNSVALGSNSKAYGVGSVAIGANSQALGVGSMAMGLNSVASGNNSVAIGSGSIANADNTVSMGSEGNERRITNVAPGVNPTDAATVGQVTNQINQLNSQVNNWANNTYSGIAMAGAFAAIPQVEKNDRFNVGAGIGNYVGKTALAVGFGARVNEHTQLRFGLSSATGGGNQHLMLNAGVGFSW
;
A
#
# COMPACT_ATOMS: atom_id res chain seq x y z
N MET A 1 -7.46 34.81 35.16
CA MET A 1 -8.78 34.89 35.81
C MET A 1 -9.14 33.53 36.39
N GLY A 2 -9.47 33.47 37.67
CA GLY A 2 -9.68 32.21 38.40
C GLY A 2 -8.82 32.17 39.65
N GLU A 3 -9.31 31.50 40.69
CA GLU A 3 -8.55 31.30 41.93
C GLU A 3 -7.28 30.48 41.61
N GLY A 4 -6.13 30.95 42.11
CA GLY A 4 -4.82 30.38 41.83
C GLY A 4 -4.37 30.38 40.37
N ALA A 5 -5.06 31.08 39.45
CA ALA A 5 -4.62 31.21 38.06
C ALA A 5 -3.36 32.08 37.97
N GLN A 6 -2.35 31.63 37.23
CA GLN A 6 -1.04 32.27 37.11
C GLN A 6 -0.69 32.53 35.64
N ALA A 7 -0.45 33.79 35.30
CA ALA A 7 0.01 34.25 34.00
C ALA A 7 1.43 34.81 34.18
N ASN A 8 2.42 33.91 34.25
CA ASN A 8 3.79 34.24 34.68
C ASN A 8 4.70 34.64 33.50
N GLY A 9 4.41 34.13 32.30
CA GLY A 9 5.14 34.56 31.09
C GLY A 9 4.65 35.92 30.59
N ASP A 10 5.47 36.58 29.78
CA ASP A 10 5.11 37.84 29.13
C ASP A 10 5.11 37.70 27.59
N PRO A 11 4.03 38.05 26.87
CA PRO A 11 2.64 38.20 27.34
C PRO A 11 1.95 36.83 27.50
N THR A 12 0.99 36.67 28.42
CA THR A 12 0.28 35.37 28.61
C THR A 12 -1.20 35.52 28.97
N VAL A 13 -1.96 34.42 28.83
CA VAL A 13 -3.36 34.30 29.28
C VAL A 13 -3.53 33.05 30.13
N ALA A 14 -4.01 33.19 31.36
CA ALA A 14 -4.39 32.07 32.22
C ALA A 14 -5.83 32.24 32.73
N ILE A 15 -6.72 31.32 32.36
CA ILE A 15 -8.15 31.35 32.74
C ILE A 15 -8.58 29.97 33.24
N GLY A 16 -9.03 29.90 34.50
CA GLY A 16 -9.47 28.68 35.17
C GLY A 16 -8.80 28.48 36.53
N LEU A 17 -9.44 27.71 37.42
CA LEU A 17 -8.90 27.34 38.73
C LEU A 17 -7.52 26.69 38.56
N HIS A 18 -6.46 27.24 39.15
CA HIS A 18 -5.08 26.78 39.01
C HIS A 18 -4.56 26.68 37.56
N ALA A 19 -5.10 27.44 36.62
CA ALA A 19 -4.55 27.52 35.27
C ALA A 19 -3.17 28.21 35.32
N VAL A 20 -2.16 27.67 34.64
CA VAL A 20 -0.78 28.22 34.65
C VAL A 20 -0.27 28.41 33.23
N ALA A 21 0.06 29.65 32.89
CA ALA A 21 0.73 30.04 31.64
C ALA A 21 2.12 30.58 31.97
N ASN A 22 3.16 29.75 31.82
CA ASN A 22 4.56 30.08 32.16
C ASN A 22 5.40 30.46 30.93
N GLY A 23 5.12 29.90 29.77
CA GLY A 23 5.86 30.25 28.55
C GLY A 23 5.51 31.67 28.11
N SER A 24 6.49 32.44 27.63
CA SER A 24 6.17 33.69 26.91
C SER A 24 5.20 33.41 25.76
N ASN A 25 4.24 34.30 25.52
CA ASN A 25 3.19 34.14 24.50
C ASN A 25 2.29 32.90 24.69
N SER A 26 2.22 32.31 25.88
CA SER A 26 1.41 31.12 26.14
C SER A 26 -0.02 31.39 26.60
N VAL A 27 -0.91 30.42 26.36
CA VAL A 27 -2.33 30.47 26.73
C VAL A 27 -2.73 29.19 27.47
N ALA A 28 -3.24 29.33 28.69
CA ALA A 28 -3.81 28.25 29.49
C ALA A 28 -5.30 28.54 29.79
N LEU A 29 -6.20 27.71 29.28
CA LEU A 29 -7.64 27.82 29.43
C LEU A 29 -8.24 26.51 29.95
N GLY A 30 -8.69 26.50 31.19
CA GLY A 30 -9.29 25.36 31.87
C GLY A 30 -8.69 25.13 33.25
N SER A 31 -9.42 24.45 34.14
CA SER A 31 -8.92 24.16 35.48
C SER A 31 -7.68 23.27 35.42
N ASN A 32 -6.61 23.65 36.12
CA ASN A 32 -5.30 22.99 36.13
C ASN A 32 -4.66 22.85 34.74
N SER A 33 -5.07 23.66 33.76
CA SER A 33 -4.39 23.72 32.46
C SER A 33 -3.00 24.31 32.62
N LYS A 34 -2.02 23.78 31.87
CA LYS A 34 -0.60 24.16 31.96
C LYS A 34 -0.03 24.43 30.58
N ALA A 35 0.28 25.68 30.30
CA ALA A 35 0.99 26.10 29.09
C ALA A 35 2.41 26.52 29.49
N TYR A 36 3.37 25.60 29.41
CA TYR A 36 4.74 25.78 29.89
C TYR A 36 5.73 26.09 28.77
N GLY A 37 5.46 25.64 27.54
CA GLY A 37 6.29 26.00 26.40
C GLY A 37 6.11 27.45 25.97
N VAL A 38 7.17 28.08 25.47
CA VAL A 38 7.07 29.39 24.79
C VAL A 38 6.13 29.26 23.60
N GLY A 39 5.15 30.15 23.47
CA GLY A 39 4.13 30.14 22.42
C GLY A 39 3.13 28.97 22.52
N SER A 40 3.10 28.26 23.65
CA SER A 40 2.25 27.06 23.80
C SER A 40 0.79 27.39 24.14
N VAL A 41 -0.12 26.47 23.80
CA VAL A 41 -1.57 26.63 24.02
C VAL A 41 -2.15 25.38 24.68
N ALA A 42 -2.64 25.51 25.91
CA ALA A 42 -3.32 24.45 26.65
C ALA A 42 -4.80 24.81 26.86
N ILE A 43 -5.71 24.06 26.25
CA ILE A 43 -7.16 24.28 26.32
C ILE A 43 -7.85 22.99 26.80
N GLY A 44 -8.53 23.05 27.94
CA GLY A 44 -9.19 21.92 28.59
C GLY A 44 -8.66 21.70 30.01
N ALA A 45 -9.48 21.10 30.88
CA ALA A 45 -9.03 20.81 32.25
C ALA A 45 -7.87 19.82 32.23
N ASN A 46 -6.85 20.06 33.07
CA ASN A 46 -5.60 19.28 33.12
C ASN A 46 -4.86 19.13 31.77
N SER A 47 -5.16 19.97 30.76
CA SER A 47 -4.40 20.00 29.50
C SER A 47 -2.98 20.52 29.76
N GLN A 48 -1.99 19.96 29.07
CA GLN A 48 -0.58 20.27 29.30
C GLN A 48 0.14 20.47 27.97
N ALA A 49 0.45 21.72 27.63
CA ALA A 49 1.27 22.09 26.49
C ALA A 49 2.68 22.43 26.99
N LEU A 50 3.59 21.44 26.93
CA LEU A 50 4.90 21.49 27.58
C LEU A 50 6.04 21.87 26.62
N GLY A 51 5.92 21.51 25.33
CA GLY A 51 6.93 21.83 24.31
C GLY A 51 6.81 23.26 23.77
N VAL A 52 7.90 23.81 23.23
CA VAL A 52 7.89 25.13 22.57
C VAL A 52 6.95 25.09 21.36
N GLY A 53 6.04 26.06 21.24
CA GLY A 53 5.03 26.13 20.17
C GLY A 53 4.01 24.98 20.19
N SER A 54 3.93 24.21 21.28
CA SER A 54 3.03 23.06 21.38
C SER A 54 1.58 23.47 21.66
N MET A 55 0.63 22.61 21.31
CA MET A 55 -0.79 22.83 21.54
C MET A 55 -1.45 21.57 22.11
N ALA A 56 -2.04 21.66 23.28
CA ALA A 56 -2.82 20.59 23.92
C ALA A 56 -4.28 21.03 24.03
N MET A 57 -5.18 20.38 23.29
CA MET A 57 -6.61 20.72 23.23
C MET A 57 -7.46 19.52 23.63
N GLY A 58 -7.96 19.51 24.86
CA GLY A 58 -8.81 18.46 25.41
C GLY A 58 -8.59 18.24 26.92
N LEU A 59 -9.56 17.61 27.59
CA LEU A 59 -9.38 17.16 28.97
C LEU A 59 -8.19 16.19 29.05
N ASN A 60 -7.24 16.42 29.96
CA ASN A 60 -6.05 15.58 30.15
C ASN A 60 -5.17 15.40 28.89
N SER A 61 -5.27 16.27 27.87
CA SER A 61 -4.38 16.18 26.70
C SER A 61 -2.97 16.65 27.05
N VAL A 62 -1.95 16.05 26.44
CA VAL A 62 -0.54 16.36 26.70
C VAL A 62 0.21 16.53 25.37
N ALA A 63 0.76 17.71 25.13
CA ALA A 63 1.64 17.99 24.01
C ALA A 63 3.04 18.32 24.55
N SER A 64 3.92 17.31 24.61
CA SER A 64 5.27 17.45 25.18
C SER A 64 6.39 17.60 24.14
N GLY A 65 6.13 17.28 22.87
CA GLY A 65 7.05 17.59 21.78
C GLY A 65 7.03 19.07 21.41
N ASN A 66 8.16 19.61 20.92
CA ASN A 66 8.20 20.95 20.34
C ASN A 66 7.38 20.99 19.05
N ASN A 67 6.64 22.08 18.84
CA ASN A 67 5.76 22.26 17.69
C ASN A 67 4.78 21.08 17.49
N SER A 68 4.39 20.42 18.59
CA SER A 68 3.49 19.27 18.58
C SER A 68 2.06 19.69 18.94
N VAL A 69 1.06 18.96 18.44
CA VAL A 69 -0.35 19.24 18.69
C VAL A 69 -1.04 17.97 19.17
N ALA A 70 -1.62 17.99 20.37
CA ALA A 70 -2.47 16.93 20.89
C ALA A 70 -3.94 17.38 20.87
N ILE A 71 -4.77 16.72 20.05
CA ILE A 71 -6.19 17.08 19.88
C ILE A 71 -7.09 15.95 20.40
N GLY A 72 -7.97 16.28 21.33
CA GLY A 72 -8.92 15.35 21.95
C GLY A 72 -8.58 15.01 23.40
N SER A 73 -9.59 14.55 24.15
CA SER A 73 -9.44 14.14 25.54
C SER A 73 -8.42 13.00 25.68
N GLY A 74 -7.42 13.13 26.54
CA GLY A 74 -6.39 12.11 26.76
C GLY A 74 -5.42 11.88 25.59
N SER A 75 -5.43 12.76 24.57
CA SER A 75 -4.45 12.67 23.48
C SER A 75 -3.05 13.04 23.94
N ILE A 76 -2.03 12.33 23.42
CA ILE A 76 -0.63 12.53 23.78
C ILE A 76 0.18 12.75 22.50
N ALA A 77 0.83 13.91 22.39
CA ALA A 77 1.80 14.25 21.34
C ALA A 77 3.18 14.44 21.97
N ASN A 78 3.99 13.38 21.99
CA ASN A 78 5.31 13.37 22.64
C ASN A 78 6.49 13.49 21.66
N ALA A 79 6.22 13.57 20.36
CA ALA A 79 7.22 13.75 19.31
C ALA A 79 7.14 15.17 18.72
N ASP A 80 8.30 15.75 18.41
CA ASP A 80 8.40 17.08 17.80
C ASP A 80 7.75 17.10 16.40
N ASN A 81 7.12 18.23 16.06
CA ASN A 81 6.49 18.46 14.74
C ASN A 81 5.41 17.43 14.36
N THR A 82 4.61 16.98 15.32
CA THR A 82 3.54 15.99 15.07
C THR A 82 2.16 16.49 15.49
N VAL A 83 1.12 15.94 14.87
CA VAL A 83 -0.26 16.07 15.34
C VAL A 83 -0.74 14.70 15.82
N SER A 84 -1.09 14.59 17.09
CA SER A 84 -1.68 13.39 17.68
C SER A 84 -3.18 13.58 17.92
N MET A 85 -3.96 12.63 17.42
CA MET A 85 -5.41 12.56 17.60
C MET A 85 -5.84 11.56 18.68
N GLY A 86 -4.89 11.01 19.45
CA GLY A 86 -5.12 9.95 20.43
C GLY A 86 -3.88 9.67 21.27
N SER A 87 -3.78 8.45 21.79
CA SER A 87 -2.60 7.93 22.48
C SER A 87 -2.46 6.45 22.17
N GLU A 88 -1.33 5.84 22.55
CA GLU A 88 -1.10 4.41 22.34
C GLU A 88 -2.26 3.56 22.89
N GLY A 89 -2.85 2.71 22.03
CA GLY A 89 -4.00 1.88 22.36
C GLY A 89 -5.34 2.63 22.45
N ASN A 90 -5.34 3.93 22.18
CA ASN A 90 -6.51 4.82 22.21
C ASN A 90 -6.58 5.66 20.92
N GLU A 91 -6.35 5.01 19.78
CA GLU A 91 -6.37 5.65 18.47
C GLU A 91 -7.78 6.11 18.09
N ARG A 92 -7.85 7.15 17.26
CA ARG A 92 -9.12 7.66 16.72
C ARG A 92 -9.13 7.56 15.21
N ARG A 93 -10.30 7.28 14.66
CA ARG A 93 -10.54 7.36 13.23
C ARG A 93 -10.75 8.82 12.82
N ILE A 94 -10.07 9.23 11.74
CA ILE A 94 -10.31 10.51 11.07
C ILE A 94 -11.30 10.25 9.93
N THR A 95 -12.45 10.92 9.93
CA THR A 95 -13.55 10.71 8.98
C THR A 95 -13.85 11.95 8.17
N ASN A 96 -14.54 11.80 7.04
CA ASN A 96 -14.89 12.90 6.12
C ASN A 96 -13.65 13.58 5.51
N VAL A 97 -12.60 12.78 5.26
CA VAL A 97 -11.38 13.23 4.58
C VAL A 97 -11.60 13.13 3.07
N ALA A 98 -11.46 14.24 2.36
CA ALA A 98 -11.50 14.25 0.89
C ALA A 98 -10.25 13.53 0.32
N PRO A 99 -10.32 12.96 -0.90
CA PRO A 99 -9.16 12.35 -1.54
C PRO A 99 -7.98 13.33 -1.65
N GLY A 100 -6.78 12.89 -1.26
CA GLY A 100 -5.57 13.68 -1.38
C GLY A 100 -5.16 13.92 -2.84
N VAL A 101 -4.59 15.08 -3.12
CA VAL A 101 -4.16 15.53 -4.46
C VAL A 101 -2.64 15.68 -4.55
N ASN A 102 -2.00 16.26 -3.52
CA ASN A 102 -0.56 16.44 -3.46
C ASN A 102 0.14 15.26 -2.76
N PRO A 103 1.46 15.09 -2.96
CA PRO A 103 2.22 13.99 -2.33
C PRO A 103 2.22 13.98 -0.80
N THR A 104 1.94 15.13 -0.17
CA THR A 104 1.90 15.29 1.29
C THR A 104 0.47 15.29 1.87
N ASP A 105 -0.54 15.04 1.04
CA ASP A 105 -1.91 14.92 1.48
C ASP A 105 -2.16 13.53 2.10
N ALA A 106 -3.12 13.43 3.02
CA ALA A 106 -3.55 12.14 3.54
C ALA A 106 -4.22 11.30 2.43
N ALA A 107 -3.78 10.05 2.29
CA ALA A 107 -4.45 9.09 1.41
C ALA A 107 -5.73 8.56 2.06
N THR A 108 -6.85 8.61 1.33
CA THR A 108 -8.11 8.03 1.81
C THR A 108 -8.16 6.52 1.57
N VAL A 109 -8.95 5.80 2.38
CA VAL A 109 -9.19 4.34 2.18
C VAL A 109 -9.73 4.05 0.78
N GLY A 110 -10.55 4.96 0.22
CA GLY A 110 -11.07 4.83 -1.15
C GLY A 110 -9.98 4.87 -2.22
N GLN A 111 -9.00 5.78 -2.11
CA GLN A 111 -7.85 5.84 -3.03
C GLN A 111 -7.01 4.55 -2.97
N VAL A 112 -6.71 4.08 -1.76
CA VAL A 112 -5.91 2.85 -1.56
C VAL A 112 -6.65 1.63 -2.12
N THR A 113 -7.96 1.51 -1.86
CA THR A 113 -8.77 0.39 -2.35
C THR A 113 -8.84 0.37 -3.88
N ASN A 114 -8.99 1.53 -4.51
CA ASN A 114 -8.99 1.64 -5.98
C ASN A 114 -7.64 1.20 -6.56
N GLN A 115 -6.53 1.64 -5.96
CA GLN A 115 -5.18 1.25 -6.39
C GLN A 115 -4.95 -0.27 -6.23
N ILE A 116 -5.41 -0.86 -5.13
CA ILE A 116 -5.33 -2.31 -4.89
C ILE A 116 -6.16 -3.09 -5.91
N ASN A 117 -7.37 -2.62 -6.24
CA ASN A 117 -8.22 -3.29 -7.23
C ASN A 117 -7.60 -3.26 -8.64
N GLN A 118 -6.95 -2.16 -9.00
CA GLN A 118 -6.17 -2.07 -10.23
C GLN A 118 -5.00 -3.07 -10.22
N LEU A 119 -4.26 -3.17 -9.13
CA LEU A 119 -3.17 -4.13 -8.99
C LEU A 119 -3.66 -5.58 -9.06
N ASN A 120 -4.77 -5.90 -8.38
CA ASN A 120 -5.37 -7.23 -8.43
C ASN A 120 -5.77 -7.61 -9.85
N SER A 121 -6.28 -6.65 -10.62
CA SER A 121 -6.61 -6.86 -12.04
C SER A 121 -5.35 -7.13 -12.87
N GLN A 122 -4.26 -6.38 -12.63
CA GLN A 122 -2.97 -6.61 -13.29
C GLN A 122 -2.38 -7.98 -12.94
N VAL A 123 -2.42 -8.39 -11.67
CA VAL A 123 -1.94 -9.70 -11.21
C VAL A 123 -2.78 -10.83 -11.83
N ASN A 124 -4.10 -10.68 -11.86
CA ASN A 124 -4.98 -11.67 -12.48
C ASN A 124 -4.72 -11.80 -13.99
N ASN A 125 -4.49 -10.68 -14.67
CA ASN A 125 -4.11 -10.69 -16.09
C ASN A 125 -2.76 -11.39 -16.30
N TRP A 126 -1.76 -11.11 -15.46
CA TRP A 126 -0.48 -11.78 -15.51
C TRP A 126 -0.60 -13.29 -15.28
N ALA A 127 -1.35 -13.72 -14.25
CA ALA A 127 -1.61 -15.13 -13.99
C ALA A 127 -2.30 -15.81 -15.19
N ASN A 128 -3.32 -15.16 -15.77
CA ASN A 128 -4.01 -15.66 -16.95
C ASN A 128 -3.09 -15.84 -18.16
N ASN A 129 -2.19 -14.89 -18.41
CA ASN A 129 -1.22 -14.95 -19.49
C ASN A 129 -0.23 -16.10 -19.26
N THR A 130 0.29 -16.25 -18.04
CA THR A 130 1.22 -17.32 -17.69
C THR A 130 0.57 -18.69 -17.78
N TYR A 131 -0.66 -18.87 -17.29
CA TYR A 131 -1.38 -20.14 -17.40
C TYR A 131 -1.64 -20.55 -18.84
N SER A 132 -1.95 -19.57 -19.70
CA SER A 132 -2.07 -19.79 -21.14
C SER A 132 -0.74 -20.24 -21.74
N GLY A 133 0.37 -19.61 -21.33
CA GLY A 133 1.73 -20.04 -21.70
C GLY A 133 2.05 -21.48 -21.31
N ILE A 134 1.73 -21.88 -20.07
CA ILE A 134 1.95 -23.25 -19.58
C ILE A 134 1.08 -24.26 -20.34
N ALA A 135 -0.20 -23.95 -20.57
CA ALA A 135 -1.08 -24.80 -21.36
C ALA A 135 -0.56 -24.97 -22.80
N MET A 136 -0.12 -23.88 -23.44
CA MET A 136 0.50 -23.90 -24.77
C MET A 136 1.78 -24.74 -24.81
N ALA A 137 2.62 -24.63 -23.78
CA ALA A 137 3.84 -25.43 -23.69
C ALA A 137 3.53 -26.92 -23.54
N GLY A 138 2.53 -27.27 -22.72
CA GLY A 138 2.03 -28.63 -22.59
C GLY A 138 1.43 -29.16 -23.90
N ALA A 139 0.65 -28.34 -24.61
CA ALA A 139 0.08 -28.67 -25.91
C ALA A 139 1.18 -28.96 -26.93
N PHE A 140 2.20 -28.11 -26.98
CA PHE A 140 3.35 -28.33 -27.85
C PHE A 140 4.07 -29.62 -27.46
N ALA A 141 4.39 -29.84 -26.18
CA ALA A 141 5.08 -31.04 -25.72
C ALA A 141 4.38 -32.36 -26.11
N ALA A 142 3.04 -32.36 -26.22
CA ALA A 142 2.25 -33.52 -26.64
C ALA A 142 2.35 -33.85 -28.14
N ILE A 143 2.92 -32.96 -28.98
CA ILE A 143 3.09 -33.22 -30.41
C ILE A 143 4.13 -34.34 -30.62
N PRO A 144 3.81 -35.41 -31.37
CA PRO A 144 4.76 -36.48 -31.68
C PRO A 144 6.01 -35.99 -32.41
N GLN A 145 7.16 -36.64 -32.17
CA GLN A 145 8.40 -36.38 -32.91
C GLN A 145 8.45 -37.17 -34.22
N VAL A 146 9.36 -36.79 -35.14
CA VAL A 146 9.53 -37.50 -36.42
C VAL A 146 10.13 -38.88 -36.16
N GLU A 147 9.45 -39.93 -36.64
CA GLU A 147 9.91 -41.31 -36.50
C GLU A 147 11.19 -41.58 -37.32
N LYS A 148 11.87 -42.71 -37.06
CA LYS A 148 13.19 -43.00 -37.67
C LYS A 148 13.15 -43.11 -39.20
N ASN A 149 12.05 -43.62 -39.75
CA ASN A 149 11.91 -43.88 -41.17
C ASN A 149 11.23 -42.73 -41.94
N ASP A 150 10.74 -41.71 -41.24
CA ASP A 150 10.04 -40.58 -41.85
C ASP A 150 10.96 -39.36 -41.99
N ARG A 151 10.83 -38.64 -43.11
CA ARG A 151 11.55 -37.37 -43.31
C ARG A 151 10.81 -36.16 -42.75
N PHE A 152 9.48 -36.24 -42.66
CA PHE A 152 8.62 -35.15 -42.21
C PHE A 152 7.47 -35.71 -41.38
N ASN A 153 7.04 -34.96 -40.36
CA ASN A 153 5.78 -35.23 -39.68
C ASN A 153 5.00 -33.92 -39.43
N VAL A 154 3.69 -34.06 -39.30
CA VAL A 154 2.80 -33.00 -38.82
C VAL A 154 2.02 -33.59 -37.67
N GLY A 155 1.91 -32.85 -36.58
CA GLY A 155 1.15 -33.30 -35.42
C GLY A 155 0.42 -32.14 -34.75
N ALA A 156 -0.58 -32.51 -33.97
CA ALA A 156 -1.30 -31.59 -33.10
C ALA A 156 -1.23 -32.09 -31.66
N GLY A 157 -1.29 -31.16 -30.71
CA GLY A 157 -1.29 -31.48 -29.29
C GLY A 157 -2.24 -30.56 -28.53
N ILE A 158 -2.74 -31.05 -27.40
CA ILE A 158 -3.68 -30.33 -26.54
C ILE A 158 -3.06 -30.26 -25.15
N GLY A 159 -3.08 -29.08 -24.54
CA GLY A 159 -2.56 -28.84 -23.20
C GLY A 159 -3.62 -28.17 -22.35
N ASN A 160 -3.77 -28.64 -21.11
CA ASN A 160 -4.72 -28.07 -20.16
C ASN A 160 -4.00 -27.70 -18.89
N TYR A 161 -4.20 -26.47 -18.41
CA TYR A 161 -3.62 -26.01 -17.15
C TYR A 161 -4.54 -25.00 -16.48
N VAL A 162 -5.02 -25.33 -15.27
CA VAL A 162 -5.83 -24.45 -14.40
C VAL A 162 -6.95 -23.73 -15.18
N GLY A 163 -7.76 -24.50 -15.92
CA GLY A 163 -8.90 -23.97 -16.69
C GLY A 163 -8.55 -23.24 -17.99
N LYS A 164 -7.27 -23.20 -18.41
CA LYS A 164 -6.87 -22.84 -19.77
C LYS A 164 -6.70 -24.11 -20.61
N THR A 165 -7.16 -24.05 -21.85
CA THR A 165 -6.92 -25.09 -22.85
C THR A 165 -6.13 -24.47 -24.00
N ALA A 166 -5.13 -25.19 -24.49
CA ALA A 166 -4.34 -24.80 -25.63
C ALA A 166 -4.32 -25.88 -26.69
N LEU A 167 -4.31 -25.45 -27.94
CA LEU A 167 -4.07 -26.28 -29.11
C LEU A 167 -2.71 -25.90 -29.69
N ALA A 168 -1.90 -26.89 -30.03
CA ALA A 168 -0.66 -26.70 -30.75
C ALA A 168 -0.67 -27.49 -32.05
N VAL A 169 -0.05 -26.93 -33.09
CA VAL A 169 0.26 -27.61 -34.35
C VAL A 169 1.75 -27.49 -34.58
N GLY A 170 2.38 -28.61 -34.93
CA GLY A 170 3.82 -28.66 -35.13
C GLY A 170 4.21 -29.46 -36.36
N PHE A 171 5.37 -29.09 -36.89
CA PHE A 171 6.01 -29.67 -38.05
C PHE A 171 7.39 -30.15 -37.61
N GLY A 172 7.69 -31.41 -37.88
CA GLY A 172 9.03 -31.96 -37.68
C GLY A 172 9.65 -32.34 -39.01
N ALA A 173 10.98 -32.21 -39.08
CA ALA A 173 11.78 -32.66 -40.22
C ALA A 173 13.02 -33.39 -39.73
N ARG A 174 13.32 -34.55 -40.32
CA ARG A 174 14.55 -35.29 -40.10
C ARG A 174 15.50 -35.01 -41.26
N VAL A 175 16.63 -34.36 -40.97
CA VAL A 175 17.61 -33.94 -41.99
C VAL A 175 18.50 -35.12 -42.37
N ASN A 176 18.88 -35.95 -41.39
CA ASN A 176 19.63 -37.20 -41.56
C ASN A 176 19.32 -38.14 -40.38
N GLU A 177 19.98 -39.30 -40.28
CA GLU A 177 19.72 -40.26 -39.19
C GLU A 177 19.97 -39.71 -37.78
N HIS A 178 20.77 -38.64 -37.68
CA HIS A 178 21.26 -38.08 -36.43
C HIS A 178 20.62 -36.74 -36.06
N THR A 179 19.97 -36.03 -37.00
CA THR A 179 19.51 -34.65 -36.83
C THR A 179 18.03 -34.52 -37.11
N GLN A 180 17.29 -33.98 -36.13
CA GLN A 180 15.88 -33.64 -36.26
C GLN A 180 15.60 -32.18 -35.88
N LEU A 181 14.67 -31.57 -36.61
CA LEU A 181 14.16 -30.22 -36.38
C LEU A 181 12.67 -30.31 -36.03
N ARG A 182 12.21 -29.40 -35.18
CA ARG A 182 10.80 -29.27 -34.87
C ARG A 182 10.41 -27.80 -34.70
N PHE A 183 9.29 -27.44 -35.29
CA PHE A 183 8.70 -26.12 -35.21
C PHE A 183 7.23 -26.27 -34.83
N GLY A 184 6.66 -25.28 -34.18
CA GLY A 184 5.21 -25.24 -34.04
C GLY A 184 4.67 -23.97 -33.43
N LEU A 185 3.37 -23.87 -33.59
CA LEU A 185 2.55 -22.77 -33.14
C LEU A 185 1.53 -23.32 -32.16
N SER A 186 1.27 -22.56 -31.11
CA SER A 186 0.25 -22.92 -30.14
C SER A 186 -0.60 -21.71 -29.79
N SER A 187 -1.88 -21.94 -29.56
CA SER A 187 -2.84 -20.93 -29.14
C SER A 187 -3.61 -21.44 -27.93
N ALA A 188 -3.76 -20.59 -26.92
CA ALA A 188 -4.55 -20.87 -25.73
C ALA A 188 -5.84 -20.05 -25.72
N THR A 189 -6.94 -20.69 -25.34
CA THR A 189 -8.23 -20.07 -25.11
C THR A 189 -8.65 -20.23 -23.65
N GLY A 190 -9.16 -19.14 -23.07
CA GLY A 190 -9.67 -19.10 -21.70
C GLY A 190 -9.40 -17.74 -21.06
N GLY A 191 -10.45 -17.11 -20.51
CA GLY A 191 -10.31 -15.82 -19.80
C GLY A 191 -10.22 -14.58 -20.70
N GLY A 192 -10.91 -14.55 -21.83
CA GLY A 192 -11.16 -13.33 -22.63
C GLY A 192 -10.10 -12.98 -23.69
N ASN A 193 -8.84 -13.36 -23.49
CA ASN A 193 -7.75 -13.09 -24.43
C ASN A 193 -7.23 -14.37 -25.10
N GLN A 194 -6.86 -14.26 -26.38
CA GLN A 194 -6.15 -15.30 -27.11
C GLN A 194 -4.65 -15.05 -27.00
N HIS A 195 -3.90 -16.07 -26.60
CA HIS A 195 -2.44 -16.02 -26.52
C HIS A 195 -1.85 -16.93 -27.59
N LEU A 196 -0.76 -16.49 -28.21
CA LEU A 196 -0.05 -17.23 -29.25
C LEU A 196 1.40 -17.46 -28.82
N MET A 197 1.92 -18.65 -29.06
CA MET A 197 3.31 -19.00 -28.78
C MET A 197 3.93 -19.77 -29.94
N LEU A 198 5.11 -19.31 -30.36
CA LEU A 198 5.96 -19.95 -31.36
C LEU A 198 7.07 -20.74 -30.67
N ASN A 199 7.30 -21.98 -31.10
CA ASN A 199 8.34 -22.84 -30.56
C ASN A 199 9.17 -23.43 -31.70
N ALA A 200 10.47 -23.56 -31.47
CA ALA A 200 11.39 -24.24 -32.37
C ALA A 200 12.43 -25.01 -31.56
N GLY A 201 12.90 -26.14 -32.07
CA GLY A 201 13.92 -26.97 -31.43
C GLY A 201 14.67 -27.82 -32.45
N VAL A 202 15.89 -28.21 -32.07
CA VAL A 202 16.76 -29.12 -32.82
C VAL A 202 17.27 -30.22 -31.88
N GLY A 203 17.35 -31.45 -32.38
CA GLY A 203 17.90 -32.59 -31.65
C GLY A 203 18.97 -33.28 -32.48
N PHE A 204 20.05 -33.70 -31.81
CA PHE A 204 21.14 -34.48 -32.39
C PHE A 204 21.34 -35.78 -31.57
N SER A 205 21.52 -36.90 -32.25
CA SER A 205 21.85 -38.22 -31.64
C SER A 205 23.06 -38.81 -32.35
N TRP A 206 23.99 -39.47 -31.65
CA TRP A 206 25.18 -40.11 -32.22
C TRP A 206 25.29 -41.58 -31.82
#